data_AF-A0A840FD28-F1
#
_entry.id   AF-A0A840FD28-F1
#
_cell.length_a   1.000
_cell.length_b   1.000
_cell.length_c   1.000
_cell.angle_alpha   90.00
_cell.angle_beta   90.00
_cell.angle_gamma   90.00
#
_symmetry.space_group_name_H-M   'P 1'
#
loop_
_entity.id
_entity.type
_entity.pdbx_description
1 polymer ?
#
loop_
_entity_poly.entity_id
_entity_poly.type
_entity_poly.pdbx_seq_one_letter_code
_entity_poly.pdbx_strand_id
1 'polypeptide(L)'
;MTTTIQRARLALRAFALCAAAVLAAACAHRPVPGNAMPFDQAVNQAVDDLMVQTQKLPAFLAKVESTLTQRRIVIDPLLEGASGQQTEVTRVAEQRIVQRMQAQFKQFTVSPFNATEIGNAQYVLNGTLVRDKDASGGPYRLNLALTEIKSGVVIAQSVTRISDTSLDTRPTAFFRDSPVNGKDRGVEGYIRTAETQPGQAADALYLERLPTATVLQEATAAYEAGRMSEALSRYEAASKRPDGQQLRIYSGLYLTQSQLGRTADAEKTFGTIARLGLETNNLSVKFLFKPGSTDFLSDPKISAAYPMWLRQIARQAAQIDSCVVVTGHTSRTGSEAVNERLSLQRATSVKAKLVGEAPPLSKKLRESGMGFRENIVGTGADDASDALDRRVEFKVVGCEA
;
A
#
# COMPACT_ATOMS: atom_id res chain seq x y z
N MET A 1 37.21 40.53 24.06
CA MET A 1 36.99 39.10 23.73
C MET A 1 35.84 38.44 24.51
N THR A 2 35.35 39.01 25.61
CA THR A 2 34.33 38.40 26.49
C THR A 2 32.87 38.65 26.06
N THR A 3 32.56 39.73 25.34
CA THR A 3 31.19 40.10 24.95
C THR A 3 30.65 39.36 23.72
N THR A 4 31.53 38.92 22.81
CA THR A 4 31.14 38.20 21.57
C THR A 4 30.69 36.76 21.84
N ILE A 5 31.30 36.11 22.83
CA ILE A 5 31.00 34.71 23.21
C ILE A 5 29.63 34.60 23.90
N GLN A 6 29.20 35.64 24.60
CA GLN A 6 27.92 35.65 25.32
C GLN A 6 26.71 35.79 24.38
N ARG A 7 26.86 36.56 23.28
CA ARG A 7 25.83 36.69 22.23
C ARG A 7 25.66 35.39 21.42
N ALA A 8 26.75 34.68 21.14
CA ALA A 8 26.71 33.39 20.46
C ALA A 8 25.98 32.31 21.29
N ARG A 9 26.16 32.31 22.62
CA ARG A 9 25.47 31.36 23.52
C ARG A 9 23.97 31.66 23.68
N LEU A 10 23.54 32.92 23.60
CA LEU A 10 22.13 33.28 23.60
C LEU A 10 21.44 32.88 22.28
N ALA A 11 22.11 33.10 21.14
CA ALA A 11 21.60 32.72 19.83
C ALA A 11 21.46 31.19 19.68
N LEU A 12 22.42 30.40 20.20
CA LEU A 12 22.32 28.93 20.21
C LEU A 12 21.18 28.41 21.09
N ARG A 13 20.91 29.06 22.23
CA ARG A 13 19.79 28.70 23.12
C ARG A 13 18.43 29.04 22.49
N ALA A 14 18.33 30.17 21.80
CA ALA A 14 17.11 30.53 21.06
C ALA A 14 16.83 29.55 19.90
N PHE A 15 17.87 29.11 19.18
CA PHE A 15 17.73 28.11 18.11
C PHE A 15 17.35 26.72 18.66
N ALA A 16 17.90 26.31 19.80
CA ALA A 16 17.55 25.05 20.45
C ALA A 16 16.10 25.03 21.00
N LEU A 17 15.62 26.17 21.52
CA LEU A 17 14.23 26.32 21.97
C LEU A 17 13.23 26.37 20.80
N CYS A 18 13.60 26.97 19.66
CA CYS A 18 12.79 26.92 18.44
C CYS A 18 12.77 25.52 17.80
N ALA A 19 13.89 24.78 17.81
CA ALA A 19 13.94 23.40 17.31
C ALA A 19 13.14 22.43 18.19
N ALA A 20 13.15 22.62 19.51
CA ALA A 20 12.33 21.86 20.44
C ALA A 20 10.82 22.16 20.31
N ALA A 21 10.45 23.42 20.02
CA ALA A 21 9.06 23.80 19.79
C ALA A 21 8.51 23.24 18.45
N VAL A 22 9.34 23.14 17.41
CA VAL A 22 8.96 22.53 16.11
C VAL A 22 8.84 21.00 16.23
N LEU A 23 9.66 20.34 17.06
CA LEU A 23 9.55 18.90 17.32
C LEU A 23 8.37 18.54 18.23
N ALA A 24 7.96 19.43 19.14
CA ALA A 24 6.76 19.23 19.98
C ALA A 24 5.45 19.45 19.22
N ALA A 25 5.45 20.27 18.15
CA ALA A 25 4.27 20.50 17.30
C ALA A 25 3.95 19.34 16.35
N ALA A 26 4.89 18.41 16.12
CA ALA A 26 4.64 17.20 15.33
C ALA A 26 3.88 16.10 16.10
N CYS A 27 3.69 16.27 17.41
CA CYS A 27 2.71 15.52 18.20
C CYS A 27 1.39 16.30 18.30
N ALA A 28 0.94 16.92 17.20
CA ALA A 28 -0.39 17.48 17.12
C ALA A 28 -1.42 16.34 17.27
N HIS A 29 -2.21 16.45 18.34
CA HIS A 29 -3.38 15.67 18.70
C HIS A 29 -3.98 14.89 17.52
N ARG A 30 -3.71 13.58 17.45
CA ARG A 30 -4.58 12.67 16.71
C ARG A 30 -5.97 12.79 17.36
N PRO A 31 -7.05 13.04 16.61
CA PRO A 31 -8.40 13.01 17.16
C PRO A 31 -8.55 11.72 17.97
N VAL A 32 -8.90 11.83 19.25
CA VAL A 32 -9.18 10.63 20.07
C VAL A 32 -10.39 9.98 19.42
N PRO A 33 -10.24 8.80 18.79
CA PRO A 33 -11.36 8.23 18.10
C PRO A 33 -12.39 7.79 19.14
N GLY A 34 -13.67 8.08 18.87
CA GLY A 34 -14.78 7.71 19.74
C GLY A 34 -14.86 6.20 19.98
N ASN A 35 -15.83 5.78 20.80
CA ASN A 35 -16.07 4.36 21.08
C ASN A 35 -16.21 3.55 19.79
N ALA A 36 -15.65 2.34 19.79
CA ALA A 36 -15.82 1.42 18.67
C ALA A 36 -17.30 1.07 18.49
N MET A 37 -17.77 1.05 17.24
CA MET A 37 -19.17 0.83 16.87
C MET A 37 -19.29 -0.17 15.71
N PRO A 38 -20.48 -0.72 15.44
CA PRO A 38 -20.67 -1.62 14.31
C PRO A 38 -20.25 -1.02 12.97
N PHE A 39 -19.75 -1.85 12.07
CA PHE A 39 -19.16 -1.45 10.78
C PHE A 39 -20.03 -0.45 10.00
N ASP A 40 -21.31 -0.77 9.77
CA ASP A 40 -22.20 0.11 9.00
C ASP A 40 -22.40 1.48 9.70
N GLN A 41 -22.45 1.50 11.02
CA GLN A 41 -22.56 2.75 11.79
C GLN A 41 -21.27 3.56 11.69
N ALA A 42 -20.11 2.91 11.81
CA ALA A 42 -18.81 3.56 11.72
C ALA A 42 -18.57 4.17 10.33
N VAL A 43 -18.99 3.50 9.26
CA VAL A 43 -18.91 4.02 7.88
C VAL A 43 -19.84 5.23 7.71
N ASN A 44 -21.10 5.12 8.13
CA ASN A 44 -22.05 6.23 8.04
C ASN A 44 -21.56 7.46 8.82
N GLN A 45 -21.11 7.26 10.05
CA GLN A 45 -20.56 8.32 10.89
C GLN A 45 -19.32 8.96 10.26
N ALA A 46 -18.40 8.17 9.71
CA ALA A 46 -17.20 8.68 9.06
C ALA A 46 -17.51 9.60 7.88
N VAL A 47 -18.52 9.24 7.07
CA VAL A 47 -18.98 10.08 5.96
C VAL A 47 -19.63 11.34 6.48
N ASP A 48 -20.55 11.24 7.45
CA ASP A 48 -21.27 12.39 7.97
C ASP A 48 -20.31 13.42 8.61
N ASP A 49 -19.35 12.96 9.41
CA ASP A 49 -18.32 13.81 10.04
C ASP A 49 -17.42 14.51 9.02
N LEU A 50 -17.06 13.80 7.96
CA LEU A 50 -16.25 14.36 6.87
C LEU A 50 -17.01 15.48 6.17
N MET A 51 -18.29 15.25 5.84
CA MET A 51 -19.09 16.20 5.08
C MET A 51 -19.48 17.43 5.91
N VAL A 52 -19.70 17.30 7.22
CA VAL A 52 -19.95 18.45 8.11
C VAL A 52 -18.80 19.46 8.09
N GLN A 53 -17.55 18.99 7.96
CA GLN A 53 -16.38 19.87 7.85
C GLN A 53 -16.39 20.69 6.56
N THR A 54 -16.83 20.09 5.44
CA THR A 54 -16.89 20.78 4.14
C THR A 54 -17.85 21.98 4.13
N GLN A 55 -18.91 21.95 4.96
CA GLN A 55 -19.91 23.02 5.04
C GLN A 55 -19.34 24.33 5.63
N LYS A 56 -18.22 24.26 6.35
CA LYS A 56 -17.58 25.41 7.01
C LYS A 56 -16.62 26.17 6.10
N LEU A 57 -16.34 25.66 4.89
CA LEU A 57 -15.35 26.23 3.99
C LEU A 57 -15.92 27.43 3.20
N PRO A 58 -15.17 28.53 3.02
CA PRO A 58 -15.66 29.74 2.33
C PRO A 58 -16.19 29.48 0.92
N ALA A 59 -15.57 28.57 0.16
CA ALA A 59 -16.01 28.16 -1.17
C ALA A 59 -17.40 27.47 -1.19
N PHE A 60 -17.89 27.01 -0.03
CA PHE A 60 -19.21 26.40 0.17
C PHE A 60 -20.23 27.36 0.78
N LEU A 61 -19.78 28.47 1.38
CA LEU A 61 -20.64 29.50 1.98
C LEU A 61 -21.14 30.55 0.98
N ALA A 62 -20.52 30.65 -0.20
CA ALA A 62 -20.98 31.49 -1.32
C ALA A 62 -22.29 30.94 -1.92
N LYS A 63 -23.41 31.17 -1.22
CA LYS A 63 -24.77 30.68 -1.54
C LYS A 63 -25.34 31.12 -2.91
N VAL A 64 -24.65 31.94 -3.69
CA VAL A 64 -25.21 32.56 -4.90
C VAL A 64 -24.68 31.94 -6.21
N GLU A 65 -23.53 31.27 -6.21
CA GLU A 65 -22.97 30.59 -7.41
C GLU A 65 -23.06 29.05 -7.35
N SER A 66 -23.33 28.47 -6.19
CA SER A 66 -23.26 27.02 -5.93
C SER A 66 -24.44 26.20 -6.46
N THR A 67 -25.50 26.84 -6.99
CA THR A 67 -26.66 26.15 -7.59
C THR A 67 -26.45 25.75 -9.05
N LEU A 68 -25.41 26.25 -9.72
CA LEU A 68 -25.19 26.01 -11.16
C LEU A 68 -24.08 24.99 -11.47
N THR A 69 -23.20 24.65 -10.52
CA THR A 69 -22.16 23.61 -10.71
C THR A 69 -22.01 22.74 -9.47
N GLN A 70 -22.57 21.52 -9.51
CA GLN A 70 -22.31 20.51 -8.49
C GLN A 70 -20.81 20.19 -8.47
N ARG A 71 -20.22 20.23 -7.28
CA ARG A 71 -18.81 19.86 -7.10
C ARG A 71 -18.67 18.35 -7.22
N ARG A 72 -17.66 17.88 -7.94
CA ARG A 72 -17.41 16.47 -8.19
C ARG A 72 -16.37 15.91 -7.23
N ILE A 73 -16.73 14.78 -6.61
CA ILE A 73 -15.86 13.97 -5.75
C ILE A 73 -15.64 12.64 -6.45
N VAL A 74 -14.38 12.26 -6.66
CA VAL A 74 -14.00 10.89 -7.04
C VAL A 74 -13.53 10.14 -5.80
N ILE A 75 -13.84 8.84 -5.71
CA ILE A 75 -13.47 8.00 -4.56
C ILE A 75 -12.41 7.00 -5.00
N ASP A 76 -11.17 7.27 -4.62
CA ASP A 76 -10.05 6.36 -4.83
C ASP A 76 -10.23 5.11 -3.94
N PRO A 77 -10.07 3.89 -4.51
CA PRO A 77 -10.27 2.65 -3.78
C PRO A 77 -9.64 2.56 -2.40
N LEU A 78 -10.46 2.21 -1.40
CA LEU A 78 -9.99 2.09 -0.01
C LEU A 78 -8.98 0.95 0.14
N LEU A 79 -7.92 1.21 0.91
CA LEU A 79 -6.82 0.26 1.14
C LEU A 79 -6.76 -0.20 2.60
N GLU A 80 -6.30 -1.42 2.83
CA GLU A 80 -5.84 -1.85 4.14
C GLU A 80 -4.47 -1.21 4.41
N GLY A 81 -4.32 -0.48 5.51
CA GLY A 81 -3.19 0.43 5.71
C GLY A 81 -1.84 -0.27 5.89
N ALA A 82 -1.82 -1.47 6.50
CA ALA A 82 -0.57 -2.18 6.73
C ALA A 82 0.02 -2.75 5.43
N SER A 83 -0.81 -3.39 4.62
CA SER A 83 -0.45 -4.06 3.36
C SER A 83 -0.47 -3.13 2.15
N GLY A 84 -1.30 -2.07 2.15
CA GLY A 84 -1.56 -1.25 0.98
C GLY A 84 -2.41 -1.95 -0.09
N GLN A 85 -3.13 -3.01 0.28
CA GLN A 85 -3.98 -3.79 -0.62
C GLN A 85 -5.45 -3.42 -0.47
N GLN A 86 -6.23 -3.55 -1.55
CA GLN A 86 -7.68 -3.61 -1.41
C GLN A 86 -8.06 -5.00 -0.86
N THR A 87 -8.98 -5.02 0.10
CA THR A 87 -9.56 -6.24 0.67
C THR A 87 -11.07 -6.24 0.45
N GLU A 88 -11.72 -7.37 0.69
CA GLU A 88 -13.18 -7.45 0.54
C GLU A 88 -13.90 -6.44 1.46
N VAL A 89 -13.44 -6.27 2.72
CA VAL A 89 -14.01 -5.26 3.62
C VAL A 89 -13.77 -3.83 3.16
N THR A 90 -12.61 -3.50 2.57
CA THR A 90 -12.38 -2.12 2.09
C THR A 90 -13.23 -1.81 0.87
N ARG A 91 -13.46 -2.79 -0.01
CA ARG A 91 -14.41 -2.68 -1.13
C ARG A 91 -15.85 -2.48 -0.64
N VAL A 92 -16.29 -3.21 0.38
CA VAL A 92 -17.62 -3.02 0.97
C VAL A 92 -17.74 -1.64 1.62
N ALA A 93 -16.70 -1.17 2.33
CA ALA A 93 -16.67 0.16 2.91
C ALA A 93 -16.81 1.25 1.84
N GLU A 94 -16.06 1.15 0.74
CA GLU A 94 -16.17 2.05 -0.42
C GLU A 94 -17.61 2.11 -0.97
N GLN A 95 -18.24 0.97 -1.19
CA GLN A 95 -19.63 0.90 -1.68
C GLN A 95 -20.61 1.59 -0.72
N ARG A 96 -20.45 1.37 0.59
CA ARG A 96 -21.27 2.02 1.62
C ARG A 96 -21.03 3.52 1.69
N ILE A 97 -19.79 3.98 1.55
CA ILE A 97 -19.43 5.39 1.47
C ILE A 97 -20.13 6.04 0.27
N VAL A 98 -20.01 5.45 -0.92
CA VAL A 98 -20.67 5.95 -2.14
C VAL A 98 -22.19 6.07 -1.92
N GLN A 99 -22.82 5.02 -1.38
CA GLN A 99 -24.26 4.99 -1.09
C GLN A 99 -24.67 6.10 -0.12
N ARG A 100 -23.95 6.26 0.99
CA ARG A 100 -24.23 7.29 2.00
C ARG A 100 -24.06 8.69 1.43
N MET A 101 -22.97 8.92 0.68
CA MET A 101 -22.69 10.22 0.07
C MET A 101 -23.78 10.63 -0.93
N GLN A 102 -24.15 9.72 -1.83
CA GLN A 102 -25.20 9.95 -2.83
C GLN A 102 -26.58 10.13 -2.19
N ALA A 103 -26.87 9.47 -1.07
CA ALA A 103 -28.15 9.60 -0.38
C ALA A 103 -28.30 10.94 0.34
N GLN A 104 -27.27 11.39 1.06
CA GLN A 104 -27.36 12.51 2.01
C GLN A 104 -26.83 13.85 1.47
N PHE A 105 -25.92 13.85 0.49
CA PHE A 105 -25.19 15.07 0.10
C PHE A 105 -25.39 15.40 -1.40
N LYS A 106 -26.62 15.80 -1.75
CA LYS A 106 -27.06 16.11 -3.12
C LYS A 106 -26.36 17.30 -3.77
N GLN A 107 -25.61 18.10 -3.02
CA GLN A 107 -24.79 19.19 -3.54
C GLN A 107 -23.52 18.71 -4.25
N PHE A 108 -23.19 17.42 -4.14
CA PHE A 108 -22.04 16.81 -4.80
C PHE A 108 -22.45 15.78 -5.85
N THR A 109 -21.65 15.69 -6.90
CA THR A 109 -21.64 14.53 -7.81
C THR A 109 -20.56 13.57 -7.32
N VAL A 110 -20.95 12.37 -6.89
CA VAL A 110 -20.02 11.29 -6.54
C VAL A 110 -19.77 10.43 -7.78
N SER A 111 -18.52 10.34 -8.21
CA SER A 111 -18.12 9.73 -9.47
C SER A 111 -17.11 8.60 -9.24
N PRO A 112 -17.09 7.59 -10.13
CA PRO A 112 -16.10 6.52 -10.06
C PRO A 112 -14.68 7.06 -10.29
N PHE A 113 -13.68 6.40 -9.68
CA PHE A 113 -12.28 6.73 -9.87
C PHE A 113 -11.74 6.16 -11.18
N ASN A 114 -11.86 6.95 -12.26
CA ASN A 114 -11.41 6.60 -13.60
C ASN A 114 -10.80 7.81 -14.33
N ALA A 115 -10.19 7.56 -15.50
CA ALA A 115 -9.45 8.57 -16.24
C ALA A 115 -10.33 9.74 -16.74
N THR A 116 -11.61 9.48 -17.02
CA THR A 116 -12.57 10.51 -17.47
C THR A 116 -12.97 11.44 -16.33
N GLU A 117 -13.21 10.87 -15.15
CA GLU A 117 -13.75 11.60 -14.01
C GLU A 117 -12.69 12.39 -13.26
N ILE A 118 -11.45 11.89 -13.16
CA ILE A 118 -10.37 12.55 -12.43
C ILE A 118 -10.01 13.92 -13.00
N GLY A 119 -10.06 14.10 -14.33
CA GLY A 119 -9.78 15.38 -14.98
C GLY A 119 -10.83 16.46 -14.70
N ASN A 120 -12.04 16.06 -14.29
CA ASN A 120 -13.16 16.96 -13.99
C ASN A 120 -13.48 17.03 -12.49
N ALA A 121 -12.78 16.25 -11.66
CA ALA A 121 -12.98 16.20 -10.22
C ALA A 121 -12.41 17.45 -9.54
N GLN A 122 -13.12 17.97 -8.54
CA GLN A 122 -12.57 19.01 -7.66
C GLN A 122 -11.91 18.37 -6.44
N TYR A 123 -12.45 17.25 -6.00
CA TYR A 123 -11.99 16.56 -4.80
C TYR A 123 -11.73 15.08 -5.08
N VAL A 124 -10.71 14.55 -4.42
CA VAL A 124 -10.49 13.12 -4.28
C VAL A 124 -10.73 12.72 -2.83
N LEU A 125 -11.58 11.72 -2.63
CA LEU A 125 -11.75 11.03 -1.36
C LEU A 125 -10.86 9.79 -1.39
N ASN A 126 -10.02 9.64 -0.36
CA ASN A 126 -9.25 8.42 -0.14
C ASN A 126 -9.43 7.94 1.30
N GLY A 127 -9.20 6.66 1.53
CA GLY A 127 -9.36 6.08 2.85
C GLY A 127 -8.61 4.79 3.11
N THR A 128 -8.38 4.52 4.39
CA THR A 128 -7.70 3.31 4.85
C THR A 128 -8.46 2.62 5.97
N LEU A 129 -8.45 1.29 5.97
CA LEU A 129 -8.82 0.48 7.12
C LEU A 129 -7.55 -0.03 7.80
N VAL A 130 -7.38 0.23 9.09
CA VAL A 130 -6.17 -0.12 9.86
C VAL A 130 -6.57 -0.91 11.10
N ARG A 131 -5.97 -2.08 11.32
CA ARG A 131 -6.15 -2.81 12.59
C ARG A 131 -5.24 -2.21 13.67
N ASP A 132 -5.78 -1.91 14.85
CA ASP A 132 -4.97 -1.50 16.01
C ASP A 132 -4.06 -2.68 16.43
N LYS A 133 -2.74 -2.56 16.20
CA LYS A 133 -1.75 -3.63 16.39
C LYS A 133 -1.51 -4.02 17.85
N ASP A 134 -1.80 -3.11 18.79
CA ASP A 134 -1.52 -3.29 20.22
C ASP A 134 -2.60 -4.11 20.96
N ALA A 135 -3.68 -4.49 20.28
CA ALA A 135 -4.75 -5.30 20.84
C ALA A 135 -4.98 -6.54 19.96
N SER A 136 -4.74 -7.73 20.50
CA SER A 136 -5.20 -8.99 19.89
C SER A 136 -6.72 -8.92 19.73
N GLY A 137 -7.22 -8.97 18.49
CA GLY A 137 -8.64 -8.74 18.20
C GLY A 137 -9.08 -7.26 18.31
N GLY A 138 -8.13 -6.33 18.25
CA GLY A 138 -8.36 -4.89 18.36
C GLY A 138 -9.28 -4.34 17.28
N PRO A 139 -10.00 -3.23 17.58
CA PRO A 139 -10.92 -2.61 16.64
C PRO A 139 -10.16 -2.12 15.41
N TYR A 140 -10.88 -2.02 14.29
CA TYR A 140 -10.36 -1.36 13.11
C TYR A 140 -10.58 0.14 13.21
N ARG A 141 -9.69 0.92 12.61
CA ARG A 141 -9.87 2.35 12.36
C ARG A 141 -10.12 2.56 10.88
N LEU A 142 -11.22 3.23 10.56
CA LEU A 142 -11.49 3.76 9.22
C LEU A 142 -11.04 5.22 9.19
N ASN A 143 -9.99 5.51 8.44
CA ASN A 143 -9.56 6.88 8.16
C ASN A 143 -10.08 7.29 6.78
N LEU A 144 -10.74 8.44 6.67
CA LEU A 144 -11.12 9.06 5.40
C LEU A 144 -10.53 10.47 5.33
N ALA A 145 -10.04 10.86 4.15
CA ALA A 145 -9.59 12.22 3.87
C ALA A 145 -10.16 12.70 2.54
N LEU A 146 -10.61 13.95 2.51
CA LEU A 146 -11.07 14.64 1.32
C LEU A 146 -10.05 15.70 0.94
N THR A 147 -9.43 15.56 -0.21
CA THR A 147 -8.41 16.49 -0.72
C THR A 147 -8.95 17.32 -1.86
N GLU A 148 -8.76 18.64 -1.83
CA GLU A 148 -8.99 19.49 -3.00
C GLU A 148 -7.81 19.33 -3.97
N ILE A 149 -8.08 18.76 -5.15
CA ILE A 149 -7.03 18.33 -6.09
C ILE A 149 -6.17 19.52 -6.56
N LYS A 150 -6.79 20.68 -6.79
CA LYS A 150 -6.11 21.85 -7.34
C LYS A 150 -5.11 22.47 -6.37
N SER A 151 -5.47 22.60 -5.08
CA SER A 151 -4.58 23.15 -4.06
C SER A 151 -3.68 22.09 -3.43
N GLY A 152 -4.06 20.82 -3.53
CA GLY A 152 -3.41 19.71 -2.85
C GLY A 152 -3.62 19.71 -1.34
N VAL A 153 -4.61 20.47 -0.85
CA VAL A 153 -4.90 20.60 0.59
C VAL A 153 -5.98 19.60 1.00
N VAL A 154 -5.74 18.89 2.09
CA VAL A 154 -6.76 18.08 2.75
C VAL A 154 -7.75 19.03 3.41
N ILE A 155 -9.01 19.02 2.97
CA ILE A 155 -10.04 19.96 3.43
C ILE A 155 -10.96 19.37 4.50
N ALA A 156 -10.99 18.05 4.65
CA ALA A 156 -11.72 17.35 5.68
C ALA A 156 -11.07 15.99 5.97
N GLN A 157 -11.17 15.54 7.22
CA GLN A 157 -10.65 14.25 7.66
C GLN A 157 -11.57 13.64 8.71
N SER A 158 -11.82 12.34 8.65
CA SER A 158 -12.59 11.63 9.68
C SER A 158 -11.91 10.32 10.09
N VAL A 159 -12.06 9.97 11.36
CA VAL A 159 -11.60 8.70 11.93
C VAL A 159 -12.73 8.08 12.75
N THR A 160 -13.15 6.87 12.39
CA THR A 160 -14.09 6.07 13.20
C THR A 160 -13.49 4.72 13.57
N ARG A 161 -13.99 4.12 14.66
CA ARG A 161 -13.56 2.80 15.13
C ARG A 161 -14.66 1.78 14.92
N ILE A 162 -14.27 0.63 14.39
CA ILE A 162 -15.15 -0.49 14.08
C ILE A 162 -14.91 -1.60 15.11
N SER A 163 -15.98 -2.03 15.78
CA SER A 163 -15.94 -3.08 16.81
C SER A 163 -15.98 -4.50 16.25
N ASP A 164 -16.40 -4.67 14.99
CA ASP A 164 -16.59 -5.97 14.35
C ASP A 164 -15.27 -6.75 14.26
N THR A 165 -15.29 -7.97 14.80
CA THR A 165 -14.11 -8.86 14.81
C THR A 165 -14.03 -9.76 13.58
N SER A 166 -15.16 -9.98 12.89
CA SER A 166 -15.32 -10.92 11.77
C SER A 166 -15.41 -10.25 10.39
N LEU A 167 -14.65 -9.18 10.16
CA LEU A 167 -14.58 -8.53 8.85
C LEU A 167 -13.79 -9.40 7.84
N ASP A 168 -14.30 -9.52 6.61
CA ASP A 168 -13.61 -10.23 5.54
C ASP A 168 -12.41 -9.42 5.03
N THR A 169 -11.23 -9.75 5.56
CA THR A 169 -9.97 -9.07 5.22
C THR A 169 -9.18 -9.77 4.14
N ARG A 170 -9.78 -10.74 3.45
CA ARG A 170 -9.11 -11.38 2.31
C ARG A 170 -8.80 -10.32 1.25
N PRO A 171 -7.59 -10.33 0.67
CA PRO A 171 -7.26 -9.44 -0.44
C PRO A 171 -8.16 -9.75 -1.63
N THR A 172 -8.48 -8.72 -2.42
CA THR A 172 -9.23 -8.91 -3.65
C THR A 172 -8.44 -9.77 -4.65
N ALA A 173 -9.10 -10.26 -5.70
CA ALA A 173 -8.50 -11.22 -6.62
C ALA A 173 -7.15 -10.75 -7.19
N PHE A 174 -7.03 -9.50 -7.61
CA PHE A 174 -5.76 -8.96 -8.11
C PHE A 174 -4.64 -9.02 -7.05
N PHE A 175 -4.91 -8.57 -5.82
CA PHE A 175 -3.91 -8.53 -4.75
C PHE A 175 -3.58 -9.92 -4.20
N ARG A 176 -4.56 -10.82 -4.16
CA ARG A 176 -4.38 -12.23 -3.79
C ARG A 176 -3.41 -12.91 -4.77
N ASP A 177 -3.67 -12.77 -6.06
CA ASP A 177 -2.94 -13.47 -7.12
C ASP A 177 -1.56 -12.84 -7.40
N SER A 178 -1.37 -11.55 -7.07
CA SER A 178 -0.12 -10.82 -7.31
C SER A 178 1.09 -11.50 -6.65
N PRO A 179 2.22 -11.66 -7.38
CA PRO A 179 3.39 -12.40 -6.89
C PRO A 179 4.20 -11.62 -5.84
N VAL A 180 4.09 -10.29 -5.86
CA VAL A 180 4.82 -9.39 -4.97
C VAL A 180 3.88 -8.44 -4.22
N ASN A 181 4.32 -7.93 -3.07
CA ASN A 181 3.62 -6.82 -2.44
C ASN A 181 3.87 -5.52 -3.24
N GLY A 182 2.81 -4.82 -3.62
CA GLY A 182 2.87 -3.62 -4.44
C GLY A 182 2.91 -2.30 -3.67
N LYS A 183 3.18 -2.33 -2.36
CA LYS A 183 3.19 -1.14 -1.50
C LYS A 183 4.45 -0.31 -1.75
N ASP A 184 4.36 0.66 -2.65
CA ASP A 184 5.44 1.59 -2.99
C ASP A 184 5.27 2.96 -2.30
N ARG A 185 6.19 3.90 -2.56
CA ARG A 185 6.12 5.25 -1.98
C ARG A 185 4.84 6.01 -2.31
N GLY A 186 4.20 5.73 -3.46
CA GLY A 186 2.93 6.33 -3.83
C GLY A 186 1.78 5.77 -2.99
N VAL A 187 1.76 4.45 -2.75
CA VAL A 187 0.81 3.81 -1.82
C VAL A 187 1.03 4.30 -0.38
N GLU A 188 2.28 4.49 0.03
CA GLU A 188 2.56 5.09 1.35
C GLU A 188 2.07 6.55 1.42
N GLY A 189 2.22 7.32 0.35
CA GLY A 189 1.69 8.69 0.24
C GLY A 189 0.16 8.73 0.32
N TYR A 190 -0.51 7.78 -0.33
CA TYR A 190 -1.96 7.57 -0.19
C TYR A 190 -2.33 7.33 1.29
N ILE A 191 -1.63 6.41 1.97
CA ILE A 191 -1.92 6.05 3.36
C ILE A 191 -1.70 7.26 4.29
N ARG A 192 -0.60 7.99 4.11
CA ARG A 192 -0.33 9.23 4.87
C ARG A 192 -1.41 10.28 4.64
N THR A 193 -1.87 10.44 3.40
CA THR A 193 -2.92 11.41 3.05
C THR A 193 -4.23 11.10 3.78
N ALA A 194 -4.61 9.81 3.90
CA ALA A 194 -5.82 9.40 4.63
C ALA A 194 -5.82 9.80 6.12
N GLU A 195 -4.63 9.98 6.71
CA GLU A 195 -4.44 10.37 8.12
C GLU A 195 -4.11 11.86 8.30
N THR A 196 -4.01 12.62 7.20
CA THR A 196 -3.56 14.01 7.20
C THR A 196 -4.66 14.95 7.72
N GLN A 197 -4.31 15.84 8.65
CA GLN A 197 -5.27 16.78 9.25
C GLN A 197 -5.78 17.83 8.26
N PRO A 198 -7.03 18.32 8.42
CA PRO A 198 -7.56 19.40 7.57
C PRO A 198 -6.68 20.65 7.60
N GLY A 199 -6.52 21.29 6.44
CA GLY A 199 -5.66 22.46 6.24
C GLY A 199 -4.20 22.12 5.94
N GLN A 200 -3.80 20.85 6.01
CA GLN A 200 -2.44 20.40 5.65
C GLN A 200 -2.39 19.92 4.20
N ALA A 201 -1.18 19.92 3.62
CA ALA A 201 -0.95 19.40 2.28
C ALA A 201 -1.04 17.85 2.27
N ALA A 202 -1.74 17.30 1.29
CA ALA A 202 -1.68 15.89 0.96
C ALA A 202 -0.29 15.50 0.43
N ASP A 203 -0.01 14.20 0.38
CA ASP A 203 1.26 13.72 -0.15
C ASP A 203 1.38 14.04 -1.64
N ALA A 204 2.45 14.77 -2.00
CA ALA A 204 2.63 15.27 -3.36
C ALA A 204 2.78 14.14 -4.39
N LEU A 205 3.48 13.05 -4.03
CA LEU A 205 3.67 11.92 -4.94
C LEU A 205 2.35 11.16 -5.17
N TYR A 206 1.50 11.08 -4.15
CA TYR A 206 0.15 10.53 -4.30
C TYR A 206 -0.67 11.35 -5.31
N LEU A 207 -0.74 12.68 -5.13
CA LEU A 207 -1.51 13.55 -6.02
C LEU A 207 -0.99 13.55 -7.46
N GLU A 208 0.33 13.59 -7.64
CA GLU A 208 0.98 13.51 -8.96
C GLU A 208 0.58 12.23 -9.72
N ARG A 209 0.41 11.12 -9.01
CA ARG A 209 0.11 9.81 -9.57
C ARG A 209 -1.37 9.55 -9.81
N LEU A 210 -2.28 10.45 -9.42
CA LEU A 210 -3.74 10.25 -9.59
C LEU A 210 -4.12 9.84 -11.02
N PRO A 211 -3.63 10.49 -12.11
CA PRO A 211 -4.00 10.10 -13.46
C PRO A 211 -3.52 8.70 -13.87
N THR A 212 -2.45 8.20 -13.25
CA THR A 212 -1.95 6.83 -13.48
C THR A 212 -2.71 5.82 -12.62
N ALA A 213 -3.02 6.19 -11.38
CA ALA A 213 -3.82 5.40 -10.45
C ALA A 213 -5.21 5.10 -11.04
N THR A 214 -5.82 6.06 -11.75
CA THR A 214 -7.12 5.81 -12.40
C THR A 214 -7.03 4.77 -13.52
N VAL A 215 -5.99 4.80 -14.35
CA VAL A 215 -5.79 3.79 -15.41
C VAL A 215 -5.49 2.42 -14.81
N LEU A 216 -4.66 2.38 -13.76
CA LEU A 216 -4.38 1.17 -12.99
C LEU A 216 -5.66 0.60 -12.38
N GLN A 217 -6.55 1.44 -11.85
CA GLN A 217 -7.80 0.98 -11.26
C GLN A 217 -8.74 0.37 -12.30
N GLU A 218 -8.86 0.98 -13.48
CA GLU A 218 -9.64 0.40 -14.58
C GLU A 218 -9.06 -0.93 -15.07
N ALA A 219 -7.72 -1.04 -15.15
CA ALA A 219 -7.03 -2.28 -15.50
C ALA A 219 -7.28 -3.39 -14.45
N THR A 220 -7.22 -3.02 -13.17
CA THR A 220 -7.50 -3.91 -12.05
C THR A 220 -8.94 -4.40 -12.09
N ALA A 221 -9.90 -3.50 -12.27
CA ALA A 221 -11.31 -3.87 -12.39
C ALA A 221 -11.59 -4.79 -13.59
N ALA A 222 -10.91 -4.60 -14.72
CA ALA A 222 -11.02 -5.50 -15.87
C ALA A 222 -10.44 -6.90 -15.58
N TYR A 223 -9.30 -6.98 -14.88
CA TYR A 223 -8.71 -8.26 -14.43
C TYR A 223 -9.66 -9.01 -13.50
N GLU A 224 -10.17 -8.34 -12.46
CA GLU A 224 -11.04 -8.97 -11.46
C GLU A 224 -12.39 -9.40 -12.04
N ALA A 225 -12.82 -8.77 -13.12
CA ALA A 225 -14.03 -9.15 -13.85
C ALA A 225 -13.79 -10.17 -14.98
N GLY A 226 -12.60 -10.77 -15.08
CA GLY A 226 -12.31 -11.79 -16.08
C GLY A 226 -12.04 -11.27 -17.50
N ARG A 227 -12.05 -9.95 -17.72
CA ARG A 227 -11.86 -9.33 -19.05
C ARG A 227 -10.38 -9.17 -19.37
N MET A 228 -9.69 -10.30 -19.55
CA MET A 228 -8.23 -10.35 -19.67
C MET A 228 -7.67 -9.51 -20.82
N SER A 229 -8.29 -9.52 -22.00
CA SER A 229 -7.82 -8.70 -23.13
C SER A 229 -7.92 -7.21 -22.87
N GLU A 230 -9.00 -6.77 -22.19
CA GLU A 230 -9.16 -5.37 -21.77
C GLU A 230 -8.14 -5.00 -20.70
N ALA A 231 -7.98 -5.86 -19.68
CA ALA A 231 -7.01 -5.68 -18.62
C ALA A 231 -5.59 -5.52 -19.19
N LEU A 232 -5.20 -6.36 -20.15
CA LEU A 232 -3.88 -6.31 -20.77
C LEU A 232 -3.65 -4.95 -21.44
N SER A 233 -4.59 -4.52 -22.28
CA SER A 233 -4.50 -3.23 -22.98
C SER A 233 -4.37 -2.05 -22.00
N ARG A 234 -5.15 -2.06 -20.91
CA ARG A 234 -5.09 -0.99 -19.89
C ARG A 234 -3.80 -1.02 -19.09
N TYR A 235 -3.30 -2.20 -18.70
CA TYR A 235 -2.01 -2.31 -18.03
C TYR A 235 -0.84 -1.89 -18.94
N GLU A 236 -0.89 -2.21 -20.24
CA GLU A 236 0.08 -1.74 -21.22
C GLU A 236 0.02 -0.22 -21.42
N ALA A 237 -1.19 0.37 -21.38
CA ALA A 237 -1.34 1.81 -21.40
C ALA A 237 -0.75 2.45 -20.13
N ALA A 238 -1.00 1.86 -18.95
CA ALA A 238 -0.45 2.32 -17.69
C ALA A 238 1.09 2.24 -17.65
N SER A 239 1.70 1.17 -18.17
CA SER A 239 3.15 0.98 -18.16
C SER A 239 3.91 1.94 -19.08
N LYS A 240 3.23 2.50 -20.10
CA LYS A 240 3.78 3.51 -21.02
C LYS A 240 3.76 4.93 -20.46
N ARG A 241 3.12 5.15 -19.31
CA ARG A 241 3.08 6.47 -18.67
C ARG A 241 4.43 6.81 -18.03
N PRO A 242 4.82 8.09 -17.93
CA PRO A 242 6.12 8.48 -17.36
C PRO A 242 6.35 7.96 -15.93
N ASP A 243 5.30 7.91 -15.13
CA ASP A 243 5.25 7.40 -13.75
C ASP A 243 4.72 5.96 -13.67
N GLY A 244 4.66 5.25 -14.79
CA GLY A 244 4.12 3.88 -14.93
C GLY A 244 5.05 2.76 -14.46
N GLN A 245 6.27 3.08 -14.03
CA GLN A 245 7.24 2.12 -13.48
C GLN A 245 6.89 1.71 -12.04
N GLN A 246 5.70 1.13 -11.86
CA GLN A 246 5.17 0.73 -10.55
C GLN A 246 4.95 -0.80 -10.49
N LEU A 247 5.34 -1.43 -9.38
CA LEU A 247 5.21 -2.88 -9.20
C LEU A 247 3.79 -3.39 -9.45
N ARG A 248 2.76 -2.65 -9.03
CA ARG A 248 1.35 -3.04 -9.27
C ARG A 248 0.98 -3.13 -10.75
N ILE A 249 1.47 -2.21 -11.59
CA ILE A 249 1.23 -2.23 -13.04
C ILE A 249 1.85 -3.49 -13.66
N TYR A 250 3.11 -3.79 -13.32
CA TYR A 250 3.80 -4.95 -13.86
C TYR A 250 3.29 -6.28 -13.29
N SER A 251 2.84 -6.32 -12.03
CA SER A 251 2.09 -7.46 -11.49
C SER A 251 0.83 -7.72 -12.30
N GLY A 252 0.08 -6.68 -12.67
CA GLY A 252 -1.08 -6.79 -13.55
C GLY A 252 -0.76 -7.34 -14.93
N LEU A 253 0.24 -6.76 -15.61
CA LEU A 253 0.74 -7.30 -16.89
C LEU A 253 1.10 -8.78 -16.77
N TYR A 254 1.87 -9.15 -15.75
CA TYR A 254 2.31 -10.52 -15.53
C TYR A 254 1.13 -11.47 -15.35
N LEU A 255 0.18 -11.12 -14.50
CA LEU A 255 -1.00 -11.93 -14.22
C LEU A 255 -1.86 -12.09 -15.47
N THR A 256 -2.16 -11.00 -16.17
CA THR A 256 -2.99 -11.04 -17.38
C THR A 256 -2.31 -11.80 -18.52
N GLN A 257 -1.01 -11.60 -18.74
CA GLN A 257 -0.25 -12.37 -19.73
C GLN A 257 -0.24 -13.86 -19.41
N SER A 258 -0.08 -14.22 -18.13
CA SER A 258 -0.13 -15.61 -17.67
C SER A 258 -1.51 -16.24 -17.92
N GLN A 259 -2.60 -15.53 -17.60
CA GLN A 259 -3.97 -16.01 -17.86
C GLN A 259 -4.28 -16.16 -19.36
N LEU A 260 -3.66 -15.33 -20.21
CA LEU A 260 -3.77 -15.41 -21.67
C LEU A 260 -2.82 -16.44 -22.31
N GLY A 261 -2.02 -17.16 -21.53
CA GLY A 261 -1.04 -18.13 -22.05
C GLY A 261 0.18 -17.51 -22.72
N ARG A 262 0.42 -16.19 -22.54
CA ARG A 262 1.56 -15.46 -23.10
C ARG A 262 2.80 -15.63 -22.22
N THR A 263 3.32 -16.86 -22.15
CA THR A 263 4.37 -17.26 -21.20
C THR A 263 5.67 -16.47 -21.36
N ALA A 264 6.12 -16.21 -22.59
CA ALA A 264 7.33 -15.42 -22.85
C ALA A 264 7.19 -13.96 -22.39
N ASP A 265 6.03 -13.35 -22.65
CA ASP A 265 5.73 -11.99 -22.19
C ASP A 265 5.65 -11.93 -20.67
N ALA A 266 4.98 -12.90 -20.04
CA ALA A 266 4.88 -13.01 -18.59
C ALA A 266 6.25 -13.14 -17.92
N GLU A 267 7.14 -13.99 -18.44
CA GLU A 267 8.51 -14.11 -17.92
C GLU A 267 9.30 -12.80 -18.06
N LYS A 268 9.22 -12.13 -19.21
CA LYS A 268 9.86 -10.83 -19.42
C LYS A 268 9.33 -9.77 -18.44
N THR A 269 8.01 -9.73 -18.25
CA THR A 269 7.35 -8.82 -17.32
C THR A 269 7.78 -9.11 -15.88
N PHE A 270 7.86 -10.38 -15.48
CA PHE A 270 8.35 -10.75 -14.15
C PHE A 270 9.81 -10.34 -13.95
N GLY A 271 10.66 -10.47 -14.98
CA GLY A 271 12.01 -9.90 -14.94
C GLY A 271 12.03 -8.38 -14.68
N THR A 272 11.02 -7.66 -15.18
CA THR A 272 10.85 -6.23 -14.89
C THR A 272 10.39 -5.98 -13.45
N ILE A 273 9.50 -6.82 -12.90
CA ILE A 273 9.11 -6.78 -11.48
C ILE A 273 10.35 -6.97 -10.59
N ALA A 274 11.16 -7.99 -10.88
CA ALA A 274 12.38 -8.27 -10.11
C ALA A 274 13.36 -7.10 -10.16
N ARG A 275 13.59 -6.54 -11.35
CA ARG A 275 14.47 -5.37 -11.54
C ARG A 275 13.97 -4.16 -10.73
N LEU A 276 12.72 -3.74 -10.95
CA LEU A 276 12.13 -2.61 -10.24
C LEU A 276 12.16 -2.81 -8.72
N GLY A 277 11.78 -4.01 -8.26
CA GLY A 277 11.76 -4.31 -6.84
C GLY A 277 13.14 -4.26 -6.20
N LEU A 278 14.19 -4.69 -6.89
CA LEU A 278 15.57 -4.58 -6.40
C LEU A 278 16.05 -3.12 -6.41
N GLU A 279 15.82 -2.38 -7.50
CA GLU A 279 16.20 -0.96 -7.62
C GLU A 279 15.53 -0.08 -6.54
N THR A 280 14.29 -0.40 -6.15
CA THR A 280 13.56 0.36 -5.13
C THR A 280 13.60 -0.26 -3.74
N ASN A 281 14.40 -1.31 -3.51
CA ASN A 281 14.44 -2.05 -2.24
C ASN A 281 13.06 -2.51 -1.73
N ASN A 282 12.18 -2.91 -2.66
CA ASN A 282 10.80 -3.29 -2.40
C ASN A 282 10.42 -4.64 -3.05
N LEU A 283 11.40 -5.51 -3.30
CA LEU A 283 11.12 -6.85 -3.83
C LEU A 283 10.72 -7.80 -2.68
N SER A 284 9.42 -7.95 -2.49
CA SER A 284 8.81 -8.84 -1.49
C SER A 284 7.97 -9.89 -2.19
N VAL A 285 8.50 -11.11 -2.37
CA VAL A 285 7.88 -12.17 -3.17
C VAL A 285 7.15 -13.19 -2.29
N LYS A 286 5.93 -13.59 -2.67
CA LYS A 286 5.13 -14.60 -1.99
C LYS A 286 5.57 -16.01 -2.38
N PHE A 287 6.60 -16.53 -1.71
CA PHE A 287 6.95 -17.95 -1.77
C PHE A 287 6.26 -18.71 -0.63
N LEU A 288 5.29 -19.56 -0.97
CA LEU A 288 4.57 -20.36 0.01
C LEU A 288 5.26 -21.71 0.22
N PHE A 289 5.58 -21.99 1.48
CA PHE A 289 6.28 -23.19 1.92
C PHE A 289 5.32 -24.17 2.59
N LYS A 290 5.66 -25.46 2.57
CA LYS A 290 4.99 -26.45 3.42
C LYS A 290 5.18 -26.09 4.90
N PRO A 291 4.20 -26.39 5.77
CA PRO A 291 4.31 -26.15 7.21
C PRO A 291 5.61 -26.74 7.78
N GLY A 292 6.33 -25.95 8.59
CA GLY A 292 7.57 -26.38 9.24
C GLY A 292 8.73 -26.77 8.31
N SER A 293 8.64 -26.49 7.00
CA SER A 293 9.62 -26.94 6.00
C SER A 293 10.21 -25.81 5.17
N THR A 294 11.33 -26.10 4.51
CA THR A 294 11.96 -25.25 3.48
C THR A 294 11.53 -25.62 2.06
N ASP A 295 10.71 -26.66 1.90
CA ASP A 295 10.09 -27.04 0.64
C ASP A 295 8.93 -26.10 0.30
N PHE A 296 8.83 -25.72 -0.97
CA PHE A 296 7.63 -25.05 -1.48
C PHE A 296 6.41 -25.97 -1.44
N LEU A 297 5.22 -25.36 -1.41
CA LEU A 297 3.97 -26.10 -1.59
C LEU A 297 4.00 -26.91 -2.89
N SER A 298 3.46 -28.13 -2.86
CA SER A 298 3.43 -29.03 -4.02
C SER A 298 2.33 -28.67 -5.04
N ASP A 299 1.41 -27.77 -4.71
CA ASP A 299 0.32 -27.36 -5.60
C ASP A 299 0.88 -26.60 -6.82
N PRO A 300 0.76 -27.14 -8.04
CA PRO A 300 1.23 -26.48 -9.25
C PRO A 300 0.55 -25.13 -9.50
N LYS A 301 -0.70 -24.93 -9.04
CA LYS A 301 -1.39 -23.64 -9.17
C LYS A 301 -0.70 -22.51 -8.41
N ILE A 302 0.10 -22.87 -7.39
CA ILE A 302 0.84 -21.93 -6.56
C ILE A 302 2.30 -21.87 -7.00
N SER A 303 2.97 -23.04 -7.07
CA SER A 303 4.43 -23.10 -7.12
C SER A 303 5.01 -23.31 -8.52
N ALA A 304 4.19 -23.57 -9.55
CA ALA A 304 4.72 -23.85 -10.90
C ALA A 304 5.51 -22.66 -11.49
N ALA A 305 5.18 -21.43 -11.10
CA ALA A 305 5.88 -20.23 -11.56
C ALA A 305 7.21 -19.98 -10.82
N TYR A 306 7.43 -20.59 -9.65
CA TYR A 306 8.56 -20.27 -8.77
C TYR A 306 9.94 -20.50 -9.41
N PRO A 307 10.19 -21.58 -10.18
CA PRO A 307 11.46 -21.74 -10.88
C PRO A 307 11.76 -20.57 -11.83
N MET A 308 10.76 -20.11 -12.59
CA MET A 308 10.92 -18.95 -13.47
C MET A 308 11.17 -17.67 -12.66
N TRP A 309 10.45 -17.48 -11.54
CA TRP A 309 10.66 -16.33 -10.67
C TRP A 309 12.08 -16.29 -10.10
N LEU A 310 12.57 -17.41 -9.56
CA LEU A 310 13.91 -17.54 -9.01
C LEU A 310 14.98 -17.26 -10.07
N ARG A 311 14.83 -17.80 -11.29
CA ARG A 311 15.72 -17.52 -12.42
C ARG A 311 15.78 -16.02 -12.75
N GLN A 312 14.62 -15.36 -12.86
CA GLN A 312 14.57 -13.93 -13.17
C GLN A 312 15.13 -13.07 -12.02
N ILE A 313 14.84 -13.40 -10.76
CA ILE A 313 15.42 -12.71 -9.59
C ILE A 313 16.94 -12.86 -9.59
N ALA A 314 17.46 -14.08 -9.80
CA ALA A 314 18.90 -14.33 -9.88
C ALA A 314 19.55 -13.54 -11.02
N ARG A 315 18.92 -13.54 -12.20
CA ARG A 315 19.39 -12.78 -13.36
C ARG A 315 19.49 -11.29 -13.06
N GLN A 316 18.45 -10.68 -12.48
CA GLN A 316 18.46 -9.24 -12.16
C GLN A 316 19.45 -8.92 -11.03
N ALA A 317 19.49 -9.73 -9.97
CA ALA A 317 20.43 -9.55 -8.87
C ALA A 317 21.89 -9.63 -9.32
N ALA A 318 22.21 -10.48 -10.31
CA ALA A 318 23.56 -10.61 -10.84
C ALA A 318 24.06 -9.35 -11.57
N GLN A 319 23.14 -8.53 -12.10
CA GLN A 319 23.46 -7.25 -12.77
C GLN A 319 23.73 -6.11 -11.80
N ILE A 320 23.49 -6.30 -10.50
CA ILE A 320 23.66 -5.24 -9.50
C ILE A 320 25.08 -5.33 -8.91
N ASP A 321 25.76 -4.19 -8.82
CA ASP A 321 27.11 -4.07 -8.24
C ASP A 321 27.13 -3.97 -6.70
N SER A 322 26.08 -4.49 -6.08
CA SER A 322 25.84 -4.49 -4.64
C SER A 322 25.47 -5.89 -4.16
N CYS A 323 25.41 -6.06 -2.85
CA CYS A 323 25.00 -7.31 -2.24
C CYS A 323 23.48 -7.31 -2.04
N VAL A 324 22.89 -8.50 -1.94
CA VAL A 324 21.44 -8.66 -1.70
C VAL A 324 21.22 -9.53 -0.47
N VAL A 325 20.46 -9.03 0.49
CA VAL A 325 19.98 -9.79 1.64
C VAL A 325 18.66 -10.46 1.26
N VAL A 326 18.66 -11.80 1.32
CA VAL A 326 17.47 -12.65 1.21
C VAL A 326 16.90 -12.84 2.61
N THR A 327 15.75 -12.24 2.89
CA THR A 327 15.13 -12.28 4.22
C THR A 327 13.87 -13.13 4.20
N GLY A 328 13.83 -14.18 5.01
CA GLY A 328 12.64 -14.99 5.20
C GLY A 328 11.73 -14.41 6.28
N HIS A 329 10.42 -14.56 6.08
CA HIS A 329 9.37 -14.19 7.04
C HIS A 329 8.42 -15.37 7.29
N THR A 330 7.85 -15.44 8.48
CA THR A 330 6.82 -16.41 8.87
C THR A 330 5.61 -15.70 9.45
N SER A 331 4.46 -16.37 9.43
CA SER A 331 3.30 -15.92 10.20
C SER A 331 3.57 -15.92 11.71
N ARG A 332 2.66 -15.31 12.47
CA ARG A 332 2.72 -15.23 13.94
C ARG A 332 2.36 -16.56 14.64
N THR A 333 2.30 -17.66 13.90
CA THR A 333 1.89 -18.98 14.42
C THR A 333 3.08 -19.72 15.02
N GLY A 334 2.97 -20.16 16.28
CA GLY A 334 4.03 -20.88 16.99
C GLY A 334 4.98 -19.96 17.78
N SER A 335 6.08 -20.53 18.29
CA SER A 335 7.03 -19.78 19.13
C SER A 335 7.99 -18.91 18.30
N GLU A 336 8.46 -17.81 18.88
CA GLU A 336 9.40 -16.89 18.25
C GLU A 336 10.68 -17.61 17.80
N ALA A 337 11.32 -18.36 18.69
CA ALA A 337 12.57 -19.08 18.40
C ALA A 337 12.43 -20.10 17.25
N VAL A 338 11.27 -20.75 17.11
CA VAL A 338 11.00 -21.66 15.98
C VAL A 338 10.84 -20.87 14.69
N ASN A 339 10.10 -19.78 14.72
CA ASN A 339 9.86 -18.92 13.55
C ASN A 339 11.13 -18.22 13.05
N GLU A 340 11.99 -17.76 13.96
CA GLU A 340 13.30 -17.20 13.62
C GLU A 340 14.18 -18.22 12.90
N ARG A 341 14.27 -19.44 13.44
CA ARG A 341 15.04 -20.52 12.82
C ARG A 341 14.47 -20.91 11.45
N LEU A 342 13.15 -21.08 11.36
CA LEU A 342 12.47 -21.51 10.15
C LEU A 342 12.58 -20.47 9.03
N SER A 343 12.38 -19.19 9.35
CA SER A 343 12.56 -18.10 8.38
C SER A 343 13.99 -18.03 7.84
N LEU A 344 15.00 -18.18 8.70
CA LEU A 344 16.40 -18.23 8.27
C LEU A 344 16.67 -19.43 7.35
N GLN A 345 16.21 -20.63 7.72
CA GLN A 345 16.37 -21.84 6.89
C GLN A 345 15.73 -21.69 5.51
N ARG A 346 14.55 -21.06 5.43
CA ARG A 346 13.87 -20.75 4.15
C ARG A 346 14.67 -19.75 3.32
N ALA A 347 15.20 -18.71 3.94
CA ALA A 347 16.08 -17.75 3.27
C ALA A 347 17.35 -18.42 2.71
N THR A 348 18.00 -19.29 3.50
CA THR A 348 19.16 -20.09 3.05
C THR A 348 18.81 -20.99 1.86
N SER A 349 17.65 -21.66 1.90
CA SER A 349 17.17 -22.50 0.80
C SER A 349 16.93 -21.70 -0.49
N VAL A 350 16.29 -20.52 -0.37
CA VAL A 350 16.08 -19.63 -1.52
C VAL A 350 17.40 -19.08 -2.06
N LYS A 351 18.31 -18.65 -1.20
CA LYS A 351 19.68 -18.24 -1.59
C LYS A 351 20.38 -19.34 -2.38
N ALA A 352 20.34 -20.59 -1.90
CA ALA A 352 20.97 -21.73 -2.60
C ALA A 352 20.38 -21.93 -4.02
N LYS A 353 19.05 -21.80 -4.17
CA LYS A 353 18.38 -21.86 -5.48
C LYS A 353 18.85 -20.72 -6.40
N LEU A 354 18.94 -19.49 -5.90
CA LEU A 354 19.44 -18.36 -6.68
C LEU A 354 20.91 -18.54 -7.12
N VAL A 355 21.76 -19.09 -6.25
CA VAL A 355 23.15 -19.42 -6.61
C VAL A 355 23.21 -20.51 -7.69
N GLY A 356 22.29 -21.48 -7.66
CA GLY A 356 22.16 -22.48 -8.72
C GLY A 356 21.83 -21.87 -10.09
N GLU A 357 20.99 -20.83 -10.12
CA GLU A 357 20.64 -20.09 -11.33
C GLU A 357 21.76 -19.16 -11.82
N ALA A 358 22.51 -18.54 -10.89
CA ALA A 358 23.63 -17.65 -11.20
C ALA A 358 24.79 -17.81 -10.18
N PRO A 359 25.79 -18.67 -10.46
CA PRO A 359 26.88 -18.98 -9.52
C PRO A 359 27.66 -17.79 -8.95
N PRO A 360 27.91 -16.68 -9.68
CA PRO A 360 28.56 -15.48 -9.13
C PRO A 360 27.82 -14.86 -7.94
N LEU A 361 26.53 -15.12 -7.76
CA LEU A 361 25.74 -14.63 -6.63
C LEU A 361 26.18 -15.22 -5.29
N SER A 362 26.91 -16.33 -5.27
CA SER A 362 27.43 -16.95 -4.04
C SER A 362 28.17 -15.97 -3.13
N LYS A 363 28.88 -15.00 -3.72
CA LYS A 363 29.62 -13.95 -2.99
C LYS A 363 28.77 -12.71 -2.67
N LYS A 364 27.69 -12.48 -3.41
CA LYS A 364 26.82 -11.29 -3.31
C LYS A 364 25.58 -11.49 -2.44
N LEU A 365 25.16 -12.73 -2.18
CA LEU A 365 23.96 -13.01 -1.39
C LEU A 365 24.28 -13.22 0.09
N ARG A 366 23.43 -12.66 0.94
CA ARG A 366 23.35 -12.92 2.38
C ARG A 366 21.95 -13.39 2.74
N GLU A 367 21.81 -14.09 3.84
CA GLU A 367 20.55 -14.62 4.34
C GLU A 367 20.20 -14.00 5.69
N SER A 368 18.91 -13.82 5.94
CA SER A 368 18.40 -13.35 7.22
C SER A 368 17.04 -13.98 7.53
N GLY A 369 16.75 -14.19 8.82
CA GLY A 369 15.46 -14.68 9.31
C GLY A 369 14.82 -13.68 10.25
N MET A 370 13.62 -13.20 9.91
CA MET A 370 12.87 -12.24 10.73
C MET A 370 11.78 -12.87 11.59
N GLY A 371 11.52 -14.17 11.44
CA GLY A 371 10.36 -14.81 12.04
C GLY A 371 9.09 -14.00 11.72
N PHE A 372 8.34 -13.65 12.75
CA PHE A 372 7.16 -12.78 12.63
C PHE A 372 7.39 -11.32 13.06
N ARG A 373 8.64 -10.90 13.31
CA ARG A 373 8.96 -9.56 13.84
C ARG A 373 8.55 -8.43 12.89
N GLU A 374 8.58 -8.71 11.58
CA GLU A 374 8.22 -7.78 10.51
C GLU A 374 6.94 -8.21 9.78
N ASN A 375 5.98 -8.80 10.50
CA ASN A 375 4.67 -9.09 9.92
C ASN A 375 3.97 -7.81 9.47
N ILE A 376 3.41 -7.89 8.25
CA ILE A 376 2.66 -6.82 7.63
C ILE A 376 1.26 -6.81 8.25
N VAL A 377 0.57 -7.95 8.20
CA VAL A 377 -0.82 -8.09 8.66
C VAL A 377 -0.86 -8.54 10.13
N GLY A 378 -0.14 -9.62 10.46
CA GLY A 378 0.11 -10.05 11.83
C GLY A 378 -1.02 -10.82 12.51
N THR A 379 -2.01 -11.32 11.77
CA THR A 379 -3.15 -12.05 12.36
C THR A 379 -2.81 -13.48 12.75
N GLY A 380 -1.91 -14.15 12.04
CA GLY A 380 -1.61 -15.57 12.27
C GLY A 380 -2.76 -16.50 11.89
N ALA A 381 -3.61 -16.08 10.94
CA ALA A 381 -4.71 -16.87 10.41
C ALA A 381 -4.21 -17.98 9.47
N ASP A 382 -3.00 -17.82 8.92
CA ASP A 382 -2.38 -18.76 7.98
C ASP A 382 -3.21 -19.02 6.70
N ASP A 383 -4.00 -18.03 6.30
CA ASP A 383 -4.87 -18.08 5.12
C ASP A 383 -4.51 -16.97 4.10
N ALA A 384 -5.44 -16.65 3.18
CA ALA A 384 -5.22 -15.62 2.17
C ALA A 384 -5.11 -14.19 2.75
N SER A 385 -5.72 -13.92 3.92
CA SER A 385 -5.74 -12.60 4.55
C SER A 385 -4.36 -12.15 5.06
N ASP A 386 -3.49 -13.08 5.45
CA ASP A 386 -2.16 -12.81 5.98
C ASP A 386 -1.04 -13.46 5.15
N ALA A 387 -1.33 -13.86 3.91
CA ALA A 387 -0.35 -14.49 3.02
C ALA A 387 0.91 -13.64 2.78
N LEU A 388 0.83 -12.31 2.94
CA LEU A 388 1.98 -11.41 2.89
C LEU A 388 2.99 -11.60 4.04
N ASP A 389 2.58 -12.19 5.16
CA ASP A 389 3.49 -12.47 6.28
C ASP A 389 4.39 -13.69 5.98
N ARG A 390 3.99 -14.53 5.02
CA ARG A 390 4.75 -15.69 4.54
C ARG A 390 5.41 -15.36 3.21
N ARG A 391 6.46 -14.55 3.27
CA ARG A 391 7.17 -13.99 2.11
C ARG A 391 8.69 -14.15 2.21
N VAL A 392 9.36 -13.90 1.09
CA VAL A 392 10.81 -13.69 1.06
C VAL A 392 11.08 -12.32 0.46
N GLU A 393 11.83 -11.50 1.19
CA GLU A 393 12.24 -10.17 0.76
C GLU A 393 13.67 -10.20 0.22
N PHE A 394 13.94 -9.35 -0.76
CA PHE A 394 15.25 -9.14 -1.36
C PHE A 394 15.60 -7.67 -1.26
N LYS A 395 16.55 -7.34 -0.38
CA LYS A 395 17.00 -5.96 -0.13
C LYS A 395 18.44 -5.80 -0.62
N VAL A 396 18.66 -4.83 -1.51
CA VAL A 396 19.98 -4.41 -1.97
C VAL A 396 20.67 -3.62 -0.86
N VAL A 397 21.89 -4.03 -0.51
CA VAL A 397 22.73 -3.46 0.54
C VAL A 397 24.16 -3.30 0.02
N GLY A 398 24.96 -2.45 0.68
CA GLY A 398 26.40 -2.42 0.43
C GLY A 398 27.02 -3.79 0.71
N CYS A 399 28.01 -4.19 -0.08
CA CYS A 399 28.77 -5.40 0.24
C CYS A 399 29.67 -5.14 1.44
N GLU A 400 29.55 -5.97 2.48
CA GLU A 400 30.50 -5.98 3.59
C GLU A 400 31.89 -6.37 3.06
N ALA A 401 32.91 -5.65 3.54
CA ALA A 401 34.31 -5.78 3.12
C ALA A 401 34.95 -7.09 3.57
#